data_AF-A0A966UNF8-F1
#
_entry.id   AF-A0A966UNF8-F1
#
_cell.length_a   1.000
_cell.length_b   1.000
_cell.length_c   1.000
_cell.angle_alpha   90.00
_cell.angle_beta   90.00
_cell.angle_gamma   90.00
#
_symmetry.space_group_name_H-M   'P 1'
#
loop_
_entity.id
_entity.type
_entity.pdbx_description
1 polymer ?
#
loop_
_entity_poly.entity_id
_entity_poly.type
_entity_poly.pdbx_seq_one_letter_code
_entity_poly.pdbx_strand_id
1 'polypeptide(L)'
;MLVIRKLRLQFYPPTKESLLIRQSIFSFILFIATTTTSAIGQQELNNGLVKESKESTVIELRDYAYKHRLDEAKTTTTTVVVKKANYENDENSCPQFEELFKQYGLKPAKTFSYIAWRESRCRPNAVNAKWDDKGNVTWTLNKNGSIDRGLLQINSSWKTVVSKICKSNFNDMDVLYDLDCNLKVAKYLLDNGGLGHWGM
;
A
#
# COMPACT_ATOMS: atom_id res chain seq x y z
N MET A 1 -51.51 -24.44 -11.01
CA MET A 1 -50.75 -25.46 -11.77
C MET A 1 -49.98 -24.74 -12.88
N LEU A 2 -48.71 -24.43 -12.62
CA LEU A 2 -47.90 -23.50 -13.41
C LEU A 2 -47.05 -24.29 -14.43
N VAL A 3 -47.24 -24.04 -15.73
CA VAL A 3 -46.56 -24.74 -16.82
C VAL A 3 -45.25 -24.02 -17.16
N ILE A 4 -44.10 -24.62 -16.81
CA ILE A 4 -42.77 -24.13 -17.20
C ILE A 4 -42.43 -24.72 -18.58
N ARG A 5 -42.36 -23.86 -19.61
CA ARG A 5 -41.88 -24.22 -20.95
C ARG A 5 -40.35 -24.14 -21.00
N LYS A 6 -39.73 -25.25 -21.37
CA LYS A 6 -38.29 -25.48 -21.52
C LYS A 6 -37.81 -24.92 -22.86
N LEU A 7 -36.99 -23.86 -22.85
CA LEU A 7 -36.29 -23.34 -24.03
C LEU A 7 -35.11 -24.25 -24.38
N ARG A 8 -35.13 -24.84 -25.58
CA ARG A 8 -34.02 -25.58 -26.19
C ARG A 8 -33.19 -24.60 -27.03
N LEU A 9 -31.93 -24.41 -26.67
CA LEU A 9 -30.92 -23.77 -27.51
C LEU A 9 -30.47 -24.77 -28.59
N GLN A 10 -30.64 -24.40 -29.87
CA GLN A 10 -30.11 -25.13 -31.01
C GLN A 10 -28.68 -24.67 -31.28
N PHE A 11 -27.73 -25.61 -31.28
CA PHE A 11 -26.35 -25.40 -31.75
C PHE A 11 -26.27 -25.66 -33.26
N TYR A 12 -25.76 -24.69 -34.02
CA TYR A 12 -25.40 -24.86 -35.43
C TYR A 12 -23.96 -25.39 -35.56
N PRO A 13 -23.68 -26.39 -36.41
CA PRO A 13 -22.32 -26.85 -36.68
C PRO A 13 -21.60 -25.93 -37.69
N PRO A 14 -20.26 -25.79 -37.62
CA PRO A 14 -19.49 -25.05 -38.61
C PRO A 14 -19.33 -25.84 -39.91
N THR A 15 -19.50 -25.16 -41.05
CA THR A 15 -19.35 -25.69 -42.39
C THR A 15 -17.86 -25.82 -42.79
N LYS A 16 -17.56 -26.90 -43.52
CA LYS A 16 -16.27 -27.22 -44.12
C LYS A 16 -16.17 -26.53 -45.48
N GLU A 17 -15.31 -25.53 -45.64
CA GLU A 17 -14.81 -25.13 -46.97
C GLU A 17 -13.64 -24.13 -46.85
N SER A 18 -12.44 -24.59 -47.22
CA SER A 18 -11.33 -23.86 -47.86
C SER A 18 -9.99 -24.54 -47.52
N LEU A 19 -9.89 -25.77 -48.00
CA LEU A 19 -8.64 -26.46 -48.24
C LEU A 19 -8.10 -25.99 -49.61
N LEU A 20 -6.77 -25.89 -49.75
CA LEU A 20 -5.97 -25.83 -50.99
C LEU A 20 -5.44 -24.45 -51.43
N ILE A 21 -4.24 -24.10 -50.94
CA ILE A 21 -3.15 -23.69 -51.85
C ILE A 21 -1.93 -24.56 -51.51
N ARG A 22 -1.44 -25.22 -52.55
CA ARG A 22 -0.41 -26.26 -52.56
C ARG A 22 0.86 -25.70 -53.22
N GLN A 23 2.01 -26.20 -52.72
CA GLN A 23 3.24 -26.55 -53.45
C GLN A 23 4.40 -25.55 -53.57
N SER A 24 5.59 -26.16 -53.61
CA SER A 24 6.97 -25.65 -53.70
C SER A 24 7.59 -25.29 -52.33
N ILE A 25 8.63 -25.93 -51.81
CA ILE A 25 9.78 -26.61 -52.45
C ILE A 25 10.25 -27.78 -51.56
N PHE A 26 10.71 -28.83 -52.25
CA PHE A 26 11.32 -30.06 -51.75
C PHE A 26 12.67 -29.84 -51.03
N SER A 27 12.88 -30.64 -49.97
CA SER A 27 14.10 -31.38 -49.60
C SER A 27 15.46 -30.68 -49.48
N PHE A 28 15.95 -30.63 -48.23
CA PHE A 28 17.29 -31.10 -47.81
C PHE A 28 17.13 -31.56 -46.34
N ILE A 29 17.04 -32.86 -46.04
CA ILE A 29 18.16 -33.74 -45.59
C ILE A 29 19.00 -33.01 -44.51
N LEU A 30 19.14 -33.40 -43.25
CA LEU A 30 19.48 -34.72 -42.72
C LEU A 30 19.41 -34.69 -41.17
N PHE A 31 19.12 -35.85 -40.59
CA PHE A 31 19.34 -36.30 -39.22
C PHE A 31 20.47 -35.60 -38.42
N ILE A 32 20.17 -35.18 -37.19
CA ILE A 32 20.90 -35.67 -35.99
C ILE A 32 19.88 -35.91 -34.88
N ALA A 33 19.76 -37.18 -34.48
CA ALA A 33 19.04 -37.60 -33.29
C ALA A 33 19.99 -37.71 -32.09
N THR A 34 19.40 -37.55 -30.91
CA THR A 34 19.81 -37.99 -29.57
C THR A 34 21.00 -37.29 -28.89
N THR A 35 20.70 -36.53 -27.84
CA THR A 35 21.22 -36.81 -26.48
C THR A 35 20.18 -36.44 -25.42
N THR A 36 19.91 -37.43 -24.57
CA THR A 36 19.24 -37.39 -23.27
C THR A 36 19.77 -36.29 -22.34
N THR A 37 18.91 -35.66 -21.52
CA THR A 37 18.90 -35.79 -20.04
C THR A 37 17.95 -34.77 -19.38
N SER A 38 17.37 -35.22 -18.27
CA SER A 38 16.44 -34.58 -17.36
C SER A 38 16.83 -33.16 -16.91
N ALA A 39 15.86 -32.24 -16.93
CA ALA A 39 15.93 -30.97 -16.19
C ALA A 39 14.54 -30.61 -15.62
N ILE A 40 14.01 -31.47 -14.74
CA ILE A 40 12.96 -31.09 -13.79
C ILE A 40 13.70 -30.87 -12.46
N GLY A 41 14.00 -29.62 -12.11
CA GLY A 41 14.72 -29.34 -10.85
C GLY A 41 15.31 -27.94 -10.65
N GLN A 42 15.14 -26.96 -11.55
CA GLN A 42 15.76 -25.63 -11.40
C GLN A 42 14.77 -24.45 -11.37
N GLN A 43 13.45 -24.68 -11.35
CA GLN A 43 12.49 -23.58 -11.46
C GLN A 43 12.07 -22.96 -10.10
N GLU A 44 12.31 -23.63 -8.97
CA GLU A 44 11.88 -23.12 -7.65
C GLU A 44 12.95 -22.31 -6.89
N LEU A 45 14.25 -22.60 -7.07
CA LEU A 45 15.34 -21.88 -6.37
C LEU A 45 15.58 -20.46 -6.92
N ASN A 46 15.36 -20.25 -8.23
CA ASN A 46 15.56 -18.93 -8.85
C ASN A 46 14.43 -17.94 -8.51
N ASN A 47 13.21 -18.43 -8.24
CA ASN A 47 12.09 -17.54 -7.89
C ASN A 47 12.18 -17.03 -6.44
N GLY A 48 12.81 -17.79 -5.52
CA GLY A 48 13.06 -17.35 -4.14
C GLY A 48 14.10 -16.22 -4.07
N LEU A 49 15.25 -16.41 -4.71
CA LEU A 49 16.34 -15.41 -4.76
C LEU A 49 15.92 -14.09 -5.44
N VAL A 50 15.07 -14.16 -6.46
CA VAL A 50 14.54 -12.97 -7.16
C VAL A 50 13.48 -12.22 -6.35
N LYS A 51 12.78 -12.89 -5.43
CA LYS A 51 11.77 -12.28 -4.57
C LYS A 51 12.40 -11.57 -3.36
N GLU A 52 13.38 -12.21 -2.72
CA GLU A 52 14.11 -11.69 -1.55
C GLU A 52 15.02 -10.50 -1.91
N SER A 53 15.64 -10.52 -3.10
CA SER A 53 16.42 -9.38 -3.61
C SER A 53 15.56 -8.18 -4.00
N LYS A 54 14.35 -8.40 -4.53
CA LYS A 54 13.41 -7.30 -4.83
C LYS A 54 12.84 -6.67 -3.57
N GLU A 55 12.53 -7.46 -2.55
CA GLU A 55 11.97 -6.99 -1.28
C GLU A 55 13.01 -6.21 -0.45
N SER A 56 14.25 -6.70 -0.38
CA SER A 56 15.37 -5.97 0.23
C SER A 56 15.70 -4.66 -0.50
N THR A 57 15.69 -4.67 -1.84
CA THR A 57 15.89 -3.45 -2.66
C THR A 57 14.74 -2.44 -2.45
N VAL A 58 13.50 -2.90 -2.31
CA VAL A 58 12.34 -2.04 -2.04
C VAL A 58 12.40 -1.42 -0.63
N ILE A 59 12.88 -2.17 0.38
CA ILE A 59 13.07 -1.67 1.74
C ILE A 59 14.21 -0.63 1.78
N GLU A 60 15.33 -0.89 1.11
CA GLU A 60 16.47 0.03 1.03
C GLU A 60 16.13 1.33 0.28
N LEU A 61 15.36 1.24 -0.81
CA LEU A 61 14.85 2.41 -1.54
C LEU A 61 13.84 3.24 -0.71
N ARG A 62 13.07 2.60 0.18
CA ARG A 62 12.09 3.28 1.04
C ARG A 62 12.79 4.02 2.18
N ASP A 63 13.80 3.41 2.79
CA ASP A 63 14.64 4.04 3.81
C ASP A 63 15.49 5.19 3.21
N TYR A 64 16.00 5.01 1.99
CA TYR A 64 16.66 6.08 1.24
C TYR A 64 15.70 7.23 0.94
N ALA A 65 14.50 6.96 0.44
CA ALA A 65 13.50 8.00 0.17
C ALA A 65 13.01 8.72 1.45
N TYR A 66 13.08 8.06 2.60
CA TYR A 66 12.78 8.68 3.90
C TYR A 66 13.91 9.61 4.36
N LYS A 67 15.17 9.17 4.28
CA LYS A 67 16.33 10.01 4.63
C LYS A 67 16.54 11.16 3.65
N HIS A 68 16.36 10.92 2.34
CA HIS A 68 16.52 11.95 1.32
C HIS A 68 15.41 13.01 1.41
N ARG A 69 14.17 12.66 1.79
CA ARG A 69 13.11 13.64 2.06
C ARG A 69 13.35 14.44 3.35
N LEU A 70 14.02 13.87 4.36
CA LEU A 70 14.49 14.61 5.52
C LEU A 70 15.63 15.58 5.16
N ASP A 71 16.53 15.19 4.26
CA ASP A 71 17.63 16.03 3.79
C ASP A 71 17.17 17.12 2.78
N GLU A 72 16.17 16.83 1.94
CA GLU A 72 15.49 17.82 1.09
C GLU A 72 14.68 18.84 1.92
N ALA A 73 14.05 18.38 3.01
CA ALA A 73 13.41 19.25 4.01
C ALA A 73 14.44 20.09 4.80
N LYS A 74 15.69 19.62 4.90
CA LYS A 74 16.81 20.33 5.54
C LYS A 74 17.50 21.33 4.60
N THR A 75 17.44 21.08 3.29
CA THR A 75 18.17 21.87 2.27
C THR A 75 17.28 22.91 1.57
N THR A 76 15.95 22.75 1.60
CA THR A 76 15.02 23.77 1.13
C THR A 76 14.85 24.86 2.19
N THR A 77 15.87 25.73 2.29
CA THR A 77 15.76 27.03 2.97
C THR A 77 14.83 27.91 2.15
N THR A 78 13.53 27.70 2.30
CA THR A 78 12.55 28.77 2.06
C THR A 78 12.69 29.71 3.24
N THR A 79 13.31 30.86 2.98
CA THR A 79 13.22 32.08 3.78
C THR A 79 11.76 32.52 3.88
N VAL A 80 10.98 31.82 4.70
CA VAL A 80 9.83 32.35 5.40
C VAL A 80 10.15 32.14 6.86
N VAL A 81 10.22 33.24 7.58
CA VAL A 81 10.60 33.37 8.98
C VAL A 81 9.83 32.35 9.83
N VAL A 82 10.40 31.16 10.06
CA VAL A 82 10.05 30.33 11.20
C VAL A 82 10.72 31.00 12.39
N LYS A 83 10.03 31.99 12.96
CA LYS A 83 10.31 32.40 14.34
C LYS A 83 10.27 31.12 15.17
N LYS A 84 11.41 30.78 15.75
CA LYS A 84 11.54 29.80 16.82
C LYS A 84 10.55 30.19 17.92
N ALA A 85 9.35 29.60 17.89
CA ALA A 85 8.41 29.72 18.99
C ALA A 85 9.01 28.93 20.15
N ASN A 86 9.23 29.60 21.27
CA ASN A 86 9.52 28.96 22.54
C ASN A 86 8.33 28.05 22.90
N TYR A 87 8.49 26.75 22.69
CA TYR A 87 7.55 25.72 23.09
C TYR A 87 7.83 25.33 24.53
N GLU A 88 7.34 26.14 25.47
CA GLU A 88 7.31 25.76 26.88
C GLU A 88 6.05 24.92 27.13
N ASN A 89 6.20 23.63 26.81
CA ASN A 89 5.57 22.49 27.47
C ASN A 89 4.03 22.43 27.53
N ASP A 90 3.40 22.08 26.40
CA ASP A 90 2.13 21.33 26.43
C ASP A 90 2.50 19.84 26.48
N GLU A 91 2.62 19.26 27.68
CA GLU A 91 3.03 17.85 27.91
C GLU A 91 2.24 16.83 27.07
N ASN A 92 1.03 17.23 26.62
CA ASN A 92 0.09 16.41 25.90
C ASN A 92 -0.15 16.86 24.45
N SER A 93 0.88 17.33 23.74
CA SER A 93 0.73 17.83 22.36
C SER A 93 1.91 17.47 21.45
N CYS A 94 1.71 17.62 20.14
CA CYS A 94 2.74 17.47 19.10
C CYS A 94 2.90 18.77 18.30
N PRO A 95 3.46 19.82 18.92
CA PRO A 95 3.51 21.16 18.33
C PRO A 95 4.25 21.23 16.99
N GLN A 96 5.25 20.37 16.80
CA GLN A 96 6.04 20.27 15.58
C GLN A 96 5.21 19.94 14.33
N PHE A 97 4.00 19.39 14.49
CA PHE A 97 3.10 19.06 13.38
C PHE A 97 1.97 20.06 13.18
N GLU A 98 1.79 21.05 14.07
CA GLU A 98 0.64 21.97 14.01
C GLU A 98 0.56 22.77 12.71
N GLU A 99 1.69 23.24 12.20
CA GLU A 99 1.72 23.95 10.93
C GLU A 99 1.37 23.03 9.76
N LEU A 100 1.84 21.78 9.82
CA LEU A 100 1.50 20.77 8.82
C LEU A 100 0.01 20.42 8.87
N PHE A 101 -0.59 20.30 10.06
CA PHE A 101 -2.03 20.10 10.21
C PHE A 101 -2.82 21.24 9.55
N LYS A 102 -2.40 22.50 9.72
CA LYS A 102 -3.04 23.64 9.04
C LYS A 102 -2.95 23.52 7.52
N GLN A 103 -1.77 23.17 7.00
CA GLN A 103 -1.53 23.01 5.56
C GLN A 103 -2.43 21.93 4.94
N TYR A 104 -2.66 20.81 5.65
CA TYR A 104 -3.54 19.74 5.22
C TYR A 104 -5.03 20.00 5.54
N GLY A 105 -5.36 21.15 6.14
CA GLY A 105 -6.72 21.54 6.49
C GLY A 105 -7.31 20.78 7.68
N LEU A 106 -6.46 20.19 8.53
CA LEU A 106 -6.86 19.54 9.78
C LEU A 106 -7.07 20.59 10.86
N LYS A 107 -8.34 20.98 11.06
CA LYS A 107 -8.74 22.09 11.93
C LYS A 107 -9.66 21.59 13.06
N PRO A 108 -9.47 22.04 14.31
CA PRO A 108 -8.38 22.91 14.78
C PRO A 108 -7.03 22.19 14.86
N ALA A 109 -5.93 22.85 14.46
CA ALA A 109 -4.60 22.23 14.44
C ALA A 109 -4.13 21.79 15.84
N LYS A 110 -4.46 22.57 16.88
CA LYS A 110 -4.21 22.23 18.28
C LYS A 110 -4.92 20.93 18.71
N THR A 111 -6.13 20.69 18.20
CA THR A 111 -6.84 19.43 18.44
C THR A 111 -6.10 18.26 17.83
N PHE A 112 -5.63 18.39 16.59
CA PHE A 112 -4.82 17.34 15.94
C PHE A 112 -3.44 17.15 16.57
N SER A 113 -2.87 18.20 17.17
CA SER A 113 -1.67 18.14 18.00
C SER A 113 -1.87 17.25 19.22
N TYR A 114 -2.98 17.44 19.94
CA TYR A 114 -3.37 16.57 21.05
C TYR A 114 -3.68 15.13 20.61
N ILE A 115 -4.42 14.95 19.51
CA ILE A 115 -4.73 13.63 18.94
C ILE A 115 -3.42 12.89 18.62
N ALA A 116 -2.49 13.51 17.89
CA ALA A 116 -1.21 12.88 17.56
C ALA A 116 -0.43 12.45 18.81
N TRP A 117 -0.49 13.24 19.89
CA TRP A 117 0.15 12.86 21.14
C TRP A 117 -0.54 11.66 21.78
N ARG A 118 -1.86 11.67 21.88
CA ARG A 118 -2.64 10.59 22.50
C ARG A 118 -2.52 9.29 21.73
N GLU A 119 -2.62 9.38 20.41
CA GLU A 119 -2.70 8.23 19.50
C GLU A 119 -1.34 7.58 19.25
N SER A 120 -0.28 8.37 19.01
CA SER A 120 1.01 7.81 18.59
C SER A 120 2.19 8.24 19.46
N ARG A 121 1.97 9.12 20.43
CA ARG A 121 3.04 9.85 21.15
C ARG A 121 3.92 10.64 20.17
N CYS A 122 3.29 11.28 19.19
CA CYS A 122 3.94 12.06 18.13
C CYS A 122 4.88 11.24 17.21
N ARG A 123 4.64 9.92 17.06
CA ARG A 123 5.50 9.02 16.27
C ARG A 123 4.82 8.66 14.94
N PRO A 124 5.33 9.15 13.79
CA PRO A 124 4.76 8.81 12.49
C PRO A 124 4.80 7.33 12.12
N ASN A 125 5.66 6.53 12.75
CA ASN A 125 5.76 5.08 12.54
C ASN A 125 5.04 4.24 13.61
N ALA A 126 4.16 4.85 14.43
CA ALA A 126 3.42 4.13 15.46
C ALA A 126 2.44 3.11 14.86
N VAL A 127 2.29 1.98 15.55
CA VAL A 127 1.34 0.94 15.20
C VAL A 127 0.92 0.17 16.44
N ASN A 128 -0.34 -0.26 16.50
CA ASN A 128 -0.90 -0.98 17.65
C ASN A 128 -0.97 -2.50 17.44
N ALA A 129 0.02 -3.07 16.74
CA ALA A 129 0.10 -4.50 16.45
C ALA A 129 1.52 -5.06 16.61
N LYS A 130 1.60 -6.39 16.65
CA LYS A 130 2.85 -7.18 16.62
C LYS A 130 2.76 -8.21 15.51
N TRP A 131 3.93 -8.59 14.98
CA TRP A 131 4.06 -9.55 13.90
C TRP A 131 4.97 -10.71 14.29
N ASP A 132 4.80 -11.86 13.63
CA ASP A 132 5.80 -12.93 13.60
C ASP A 132 6.85 -12.66 12.53
N ASP A 133 7.87 -13.52 12.47
CA ASP A 133 8.97 -13.43 11.49
C ASP A 133 8.52 -13.62 10.04
N LYS A 134 7.26 -14.04 9.82
CA LYS A 134 6.65 -14.23 8.50
C LYS A 134 5.76 -13.05 8.10
N GLY A 135 5.71 -12.00 8.91
CA GLY A 135 4.88 -10.82 8.68
C GLY A 135 3.39 -11.04 8.95
N ASN A 136 3.00 -12.11 9.64
CA ASN A 136 1.62 -12.30 10.08
C ASN A 136 1.40 -11.54 11.39
N VAL A 137 0.22 -10.93 11.53
CA VAL A 137 -0.18 -10.25 12.76
C VAL A 137 -0.43 -11.31 13.83
N THR A 138 0.34 -11.25 14.92
CA THR A 138 0.20 -12.16 16.08
C THR A 138 -0.61 -11.56 17.21
N TRP A 139 -0.68 -10.23 17.27
CA TRP A 139 -1.44 -9.50 18.26
C TRP A 139 -1.79 -8.10 17.76
N THR A 140 -2.97 -7.60 18.12
CA THR A 140 -3.37 -6.20 17.93
C THR A 140 -4.18 -5.73 19.15
N LEU A 141 -4.17 -4.43 19.41
CA LEU A 141 -4.95 -3.80 20.46
C LEU A 141 -6.47 -3.90 20.21
N ASN A 142 -6.89 -3.89 18.94
CA ASN A 142 -8.31 -3.86 18.59
C ASN A 142 -8.93 -5.27 18.59
N LYS A 143 -10.00 -5.47 19.38
CA LYS A 143 -10.67 -6.78 19.55
C LYS A 143 -11.15 -7.43 18.24
N ASN A 144 -11.45 -6.63 17.22
CA ASN A 144 -11.91 -7.11 15.90
C ASN A 144 -10.77 -7.50 14.95
N GLY A 145 -9.51 -7.45 15.40
CA GLY A 145 -8.34 -7.78 14.56
C GLY A 145 -7.86 -6.64 13.65
N SER A 146 -8.53 -5.48 13.64
CA SER A 146 -8.05 -4.31 12.90
C SER A 146 -6.79 -3.71 13.54
N ILE A 147 -6.07 -2.86 12.81
CA ILE A 147 -4.80 -2.27 13.24
C ILE A 147 -4.79 -0.81 12.86
N ASP A 148 -4.32 0.04 13.76
CA ASP A 148 -4.17 1.47 13.57
C ASP A 148 -2.70 1.80 13.27
N ARG A 149 -2.46 2.64 12.26
CA ARG A 149 -1.11 2.98 11.80
C ARG A 149 -0.88 4.48 11.66
N GLY A 150 0.36 4.85 11.93
CA GLY A 150 0.92 6.17 11.69
C GLY A 150 0.59 7.22 12.75
N LEU A 151 0.92 8.48 12.45
CA LEU A 151 0.85 9.60 13.39
C LEU A 151 -0.54 9.76 14.03
N LEU A 152 -1.59 9.67 13.21
CA LEU A 152 -2.99 9.84 13.63
C LEU A 152 -3.74 8.50 13.78
N GLN A 153 -3.01 7.37 13.91
CA GLN A 153 -3.55 6.03 14.16
C GLN A 153 -4.78 5.70 13.28
N ILE A 154 -4.58 5.70 11.97
CA ILE A 154 -5.66 5.42 11.02
C ILE A 154 -5.93 3.90 10.97
N ASN A 155 -7.18 3.52 11.22
CA ASN A 155 -7.61 2.13 11.29
C ASN A 155 -7.59 1.41 9.93
N SER A 156 -7.15 0.15 9.93
CA SER A 156 -7.04 -0.70 8.73
C SER A 156 -8.36 -1.04 8.05
N SER A 157 -9.50 -0.82 8.70
CA SER A 157 -10.81 -0.90 8.04
C SER A 157 -10.97 0.11 6.90
N TRP A 158 -10.20 1.22 6.92
CA TRP A 158 -10.19 2.25 5.87
C TRP A 158 -9.33 1.91 4.65
N LYS A 159 -8.88 0.66 4.48
CA LYS A 159 -8.00 0.22 3.39
C LYS A 159 -8.42 0.67 1.98
N THR A 160 -9.72 0.75 1.70
CA THR A 160 -10.22 1.26 0.41
C THR A 160 -9.94 2.75 0.23
N VAL A 161 -10.14 3.54 1.28
CA VAL A 161 -9.85 4.98 1.29
C VAL A 161 -8.34 5.21 1.21
N VAL A 162 -7.56 4.46 1.97
CA VAL A 162 -6.09 4.53 1.96
C VAL A 162 -5.54 4.26 0.56
N SER A 163 -5.94 3.14 -0.06
CA SER A 163 -5.51 2.80 -1.42
C SER A 163 -5.84 3.89 -2.43
N LYS A 164 -7.05 4.47 -2.36
CA LYS A 164 -7.48 5.55 -3.27
C LYS A 164 -6.70 6.85 -3.06
N ILE A 165 -6.57 7.30 -1.81
CA ILE A 165 -5.96 8.60 -1.48
C ILE A 165 -4.44 8.54 -1.67
N CYS A 166 -3.82 7.46 -1.20
CA CYS A 166 -2.37 7.29 -1.23
C CYS A 166 -1.88 6.62 -2.51
N LYS A 167 -2.77 6.29 -3.45
CA LYS A 167 -2.47 5.64 -4.73
C LYS A 167 -1.64 4.37 -4.55
N SER A 168 -1.95 3.60 -3.50
CA SER A 168 -1.27 2.36 -3.15
C SER A 168 -2.09 1.13 -3.53
N ASN A 169 -1.45 -0.04 -3.48
CA ASN A 169 -2.15 -1.30 -3.67
C ASN A 169 -3.24 -1.48 -2.60
N PHE A 170 -4.32 -2.16 -2.96
CA PHE A 170 -5.36 -2.49 -1.99
C PHE A 170 -4.77 -3.26 -0.81
N ASN A 171 -5.13 -2.88 0.41
CA ASN A 171 -4.64 -3.46 1.66
C ASN A 171 -3.16 -3.19 1.99
N ASP A 172 -2.43 -2.41 1.20
CA ASP A 172 -1.13 -1.85 1.62
C ASP A 172 -1.36 -0.72 2.61
N MET A 173 -1.29 -1.05 3.90
CA MET A 173 -1.55 -0.11 4.99
C MET A 173 -0.28 0.56 5.51
N ASP A 174 0.91 0.05 5.17
CA ASP A 174 2.18 0.58 5.68
C ASP A 174 2.56 1.92 5.03
N VAL A 175 1.89 2.27 3.92
CA VAL A 175 1.91 3.64 3.37
C VAL A 175 1.46 4.69 4.38
N LEU A 176 0.72 4.33 5.42
CA LEU A 176 0.31 5.26 6.48
C LEU A 176 1.45 5.67 7.43
N TYR A 177 2.63 5.04 7.35
CA TYR A 177 3.84 5.54 8.02
C TYR A 177 4.45 6.75 7.29
N ASP A 178 4.09 6.95 6.02
CA ASP A 178 4.37 8.19 5.31
C ASP A 178 3.43 9.30 5.80
N LEU A 179 4.01 10.40 6.26
CA LEU A 179 3.28 11.47 6.90
C LEU A 179 2.28 12.15 5.94
N ASP A 180 2.63 12.32 4.66
CA ASP A 180 1.73 12.94 3.67
C ASP A 180 0.49 12.07 3.43
N CYS A 181 0.68 10.75 3.26
CA CYS A 181 -0.43 9.80 3.14
C CYS A 181 -1.31 9.79 4.41
N ASN A 182 -0.69 9.72 5.59
CA ASN A 182 -1.40 9.72 6.87
C ASN A 182 -2.31 10.95 7.02
N LEU A 183 -1.78 12.14 6.72
CA LEU A 183 -2.52 13.40 6.87
C LEU A 183 -3.60 13.59 5.79
N LYS A 184 -3.37 13.15 4.55
CA LYS A 184 -4.43 13.16 3.51
C LYS A 184 -5.61 12.28 3.88
N VAL A 185 -5.34 11.08 4.41
CA VAL A 185 -6.40 10.18 4.85
C VAL A 185 -7.11 10.75 6.08
N ALA A 186 -6.37 11.28 7.05
CA ALA A 186 -6.97 11.96 8.20
C ALA A 186 -7.88 13.12 7.78
N LYS A 187 -7.48 13.90 6.76
CA LYS A 187 -8.31 14.99 6.24
C LYS A 187 -9.61 14.46 5.65
N TYR A 188 -9.54 13.37 4.88
CA TYR A 188 -10.74 12.72 4.37
C TYR A 188 -11.66 12.25 5.50
N LEU A 189 -11.12 11.63 6.54
CA LEU A 189 -11.91 11.19 7.69
C LEU A 189 -12.57 12.37 8.42
N LEU A 190 -11.82 13.45 8.66
CA LEU A 190 -12.35 14.67 9.24
C LEU A 190 -13.53 15.21 8.41
N ASP A 191 -13.41 15.23 7.09
CA ASP A 191 -14.46 15.73 6.20
C ASP A 191 -15.70 14.82 6.13
N ASN A 192 -15.56 13.53 6.43
CA ASN A 192 -16.60 12.51 6.21
C ASN A 192 -17.12 11.85 7.51
N GLY A 193 -16.64 12.28 8.67
CA GLY A 193 -17.14 11.83 9.96
C GLY A 193 -16.68 12.69 11.14
N GLY A 194 -16.01 13.81 10.89
CA GLY A 194 -15.55 14.71 11.93
C GLY A 194 -14.49 14.11 12.83
N LEU A 195 -14.40 14.63 14.06
CA LEU A 195 -13.43 14.16 15.05
C LEU A 195 -13.83 12.83 15.73
N GLY A 196 -15.04 12.31 15.46
CA GLY A 196 -15.53 11.06 16.05
C GLY A 196 -14.69 9.82 15.69
N HIS A 197 -13.92 9.88 14.59
CA HIS A 197 -12.94 8.84 14.24
C HIS A 197 -11.82 8.69 15.27
N TRP A 198 -11.59 9.70 16.09
CA TRP A 198 -10.61 9.70 17.18
C TRP A 198 -11.30 9.80 18.55
N GLY A 199 -12.60 9.48 18.65
CA GLY A 199 -13.33 9.49 19.93
C GLY A 199 -13.31 10.84 20.65
N MET A 200 -13.30 11.94 19.89
CA MET A 200 -13.41 13.31 20.39
C MET A 200 -14.85 13.78 20.44
#